data_AF-A0A5S3YQM5-F1
#
_entry.id   AF-A0A5S3YQM5-F1
#
_cell.length_a   1.000
_cell.length_b   1.000
_cell.length_c   1.000
_cell.angle_alpha   90.00
_cell.angle_beta   90.00
_cell.angle_gamma   90.00
#
_symmetry.space_group_name_H-M   'P 1'
#
loop_
_entity.id
_entity.type
_entity.pdbx_description
1 polymer ?
#
loop_
_entity_poly.entity_id
_entity_poly.type
_entity_poly.pdbx_seq_one_letter_code
_entity_poly.pdbx_strand_id
1 'polypeptide(L)'
;AKIPDVFNDVFQHKNVWHSSQYLMNKDKIKPGEKVAVIGAGQSAAEIFVDVQNIPHQPQVDLVFRAGAMKPADASPFVNEIFDPRYTDLMYQNKPE
;
A
#
# COMPACT_ATOMS: atom_id res chain seq x y z
N ALA A 1 -4.20 5.07 -10.75
CA ALA A 1 -2.88 4.41 -10.72
C ALA A 1 -2.38 4.26 -12.16
N LYS A 2 -1.07 4.37 -12.42
CA LYS A 2 -0.50 4.05 -13.74
C LYS A 2 -0.33 2.54 -13.84
N ILE A 3 -1.26 1.87 -14.52
CA ILE A 3 -1.31 0.41 -14.62
C ILE A 3 -1.06 0.04 -16.10
N PRO A 4 -0.19 -0.94 -16.39
CA PRO A 4 0.01 -1.41 -17.76
C PRO A 4 -1.29 -1.96 -18.36
N ASP A 5 -1.56 -1.67 -19.64
CA ASP A 5 -2.83 -2.01 -20.31
C ASP A 5 -3.21 -3.49 -20.24
N VAL A 6 -2.21 -4.38 -20.22
CA VAL A 6 -2.41 -5.84 -20.08
C VAL A 6 -3.15 -6.24 -18.79
N PHE A 7 -3.21 -5.37 -17.79
CA PHE A 7 -3.92 -5.62 -16.54
C PHE A 7 -5.26 -4.89 -16.41
N ASN A 8 -5.72 -4.14 -17.43
CA ASN A 8 -6.95 -3.36 -17.33
C ASN A 8 -8.17 -4.22 -16.96
N ASP A 9 -8.34 -5.39 -17.58
CA ASP A 9 -9.46 -6.29 -17.30
C ASP A 9 -9.45 -6.80 -15.85
N VAL A 10 -8.25 -7.02 -15.30
CA VAL A 10 -8.07 -7.45 -13.90
C VAL A 10 -8.43 -6.32 -12.94
N PHE A 11 -8.00 -5.09 -13.22
CA PHE A 11 -8.25 -3.95 -12.35
C PHE A 11 -9.70 -3.47 -12.34
N GLN A 12 -10.46 -3.74 -13.40
CA GLN A 12 -11.90 -3.47 -13.43
C GLN A 12 -12.73 -4.56 -12.76
N HIS A 13 -12.10 -5.67 -12.35
CA HIS A 13 -12.81 -6.75 -11.69
C HIS A 13 -13.37 -6.30 -10.33
N LYS A 14 -14.62 -6.66 -10.03
CA LYS A 14 -15.34 -6.24 -8.82
C LYS A 14 -14.68 -6.62 -7.49
N ASN A 15 -13.75 -7.59 -7.50
CA ASN A 15 -13.01 -8.07 -6.33
C ASN A 15 -11.57 -7.52 -6.28
N VAL A 16 -11.21 -6.58 -7.16
CA VAL A 16 -9.92 -5.89 -7.15
C VAL A 16 -10.16 -4.45 -6.73
N TRP A 17 -9.59 -4.07 -5.59
CA TRP A 17 -9.77 -2.75 -5.00
C TRP A 17 -8.41 -2.08 -4.80
N HIS A 18 -8.35 -0.78 -5.01
CA HIS A 18 -7.21 0.00 -4.56
C HIS A 18 -7.30 0.18 -3.02
N SER A 19 -6.16 0.37 -2.35
CA SER A 19 -6.10 0.56 -0.89
C SER A 19 -7.00 1.70 -0.40
N SER A 20 -7.14 2.78 -1.19
CA SER A 20 -8.03 3.91 -0.88
C SER A 20 -9.52 3.54 -0.83
N GLN A 21 -9.90 2.36 -1.35
CA GLN A 21 -11.27 1.87 -1.36
C GLN A 21 -11.51 0.81 -0.27
N TYR A 22 -10.49 0.44 0.49
CA TYR A 22 -10.52 -0.68 1.42
C TYR A 22 -11.69 -0.61 2.41
N LEU A 23 -11.80 0.48 3.16
CA LEU A 23 -12.81 0.62 4.23
C LEU A 23 -14.26 0.51 3.71
N MET A 24 -14.52 0.95 2.48
CA MET A 24 -15.85 0.86 1.85
C MET A 24 -16.21 -0.56 1.38
N ASN A 25 -15.21 -1.43 1.26
CA ASN A 25 -15.37 -2.76 0.68
C ASN A 25 -15.06 -3.90 1.66
N LYS A 26 -14.42 -3.62 2.81
CA LYS A 26 -13.95 -4.67 3.73
C LYS A 26 -15.07 -5.59 4.22
N ASP A 27 -16.28 -5.06 4.41
CA ASP A 27 -17.45 -5.84 4.85
C ASP A 27 -17.98 -6.80 3.77
N LYS A 28 -17.47 -6.69 2.53
CA LYS A 28 -17.79 -7.63 1.44
C LYS A 28 -16.96 -8.92 1.52
N ILE A 29 -15.89 -8.94 2.31
CA ILE A 29 -15.04 -10.12 2.52
C ILE A 29 -15.83 -11.14 3.32
N LYS A 30 -16.06 -12.32 2.73
CA LYS A 30 -16.87 -13.37 3.34
C LYS A 30 -16.00 -14.38 4.12
N PRO A 31 -16.59 -15.10 5.08
CA PRO A 31 -15.91 -16.21 5.76
C PRO A 31 -15.33 -17.22 4.77
N GLY A 32 -14.07 -17.62 4.98
CA GLY A 32 -13.40 -18.63 4.13
C GLY A 32 -12.90 -18.13 2.78
N GLU A 33 -13.04 -16.84 2.46
CA GLU A 33 -12.42 -16.27 1.27
C GLU A 33 -10.90 -16.15 1.41
N LYS A 34 -10.22 -16.23 0.26
CA LYS A 34 -8.79 -15.95 0.13
C LYS A 34 -8.60 -14.52 -0.34
N VAL A 35 -7.86 -13.73 0.42
CA VAL A 35 -7.60 -12.33 0.16
C VAL A 35 -6.10 -12.16 -0.10
N ALA A 36 -5.74 -11.51 -1.21
CA ALA A 36 -4.36 -11.13 -1.48
C ALA A 36 -4.20 -9.62 -1.31
N VAL A 37 -3.27 -9.19 -0.47
CA VAL A 37 -2.86 -7.79 -0.33
C VAL A 37 -1.58 -7.58 -1.15
N ILE A 38 -1.64 -6.70 -2.14
CA ILE A 38 -0.52 -6.47 -3.07
C ILE A 38 0.19 -5.17 -2.71
N GLY A 39 1.47 -5.27 -2.34
CA GLY A 39 2.32 -4.13 -1.99
C GLY A 39 3.14 -4.35 -0.72
N ALA A 40 4.12 -3.47 -0.50
CA ALA A 40 5.04 -3.54 0.65
C ALA A 40 5.15 -2.20 1.41
N GLY A 41 4.27 -1.24 1.11
CA GLY A 41 4.19 0.04 1.82
C GLY A 41 3.29 -0.04 3.05
N GLN A 42 3.20 1.07 3.79
CA GLN A 42 2.40 1.16 5.02
C GLN A 42 0.96 0.69 4.84
N SER A 43 0.25 1.16 3.80
CA SER A 43 -1.14 0.76 3.57
C SER A 43 -1.30 -0.74 3.37
N ALA A 44 -0.34 -1.43 2.73
CA ALA A 44 -0.41 -2.87 2.55
C ALA A 44 -0.23 -3.60 3.89
N ALA A 45 0.71 -3.16 4.73
CA ALA A 45 0.92 -3.71 6.06
C ALA A 45 -0.31 -3.52 6.97
N GLU A 46 -0.90 -2.33 6.99
CA GLU A 46 -2.09 -2.02 7.78
C GLU A 46 -3.30 -2.85 7.34
N ILE A 47 -3.56 -2.93 6.03
CA ILE A 47 -4.67 -3.74 5.48
C ILE A 47 -4.46 -5.22 5.79
N PHE A 48 -3.23 -5.74 5.66
CA PHE A 48 -2.94 -7.13 5.98
C PHE A 48 -3.28 -7.47 7.44
N VAL A 49 -2.87 -6.61 8.38
CA VAL A 49 -3.19 -6.77 9.81
C VAL A 49 -4.69 -6.64 10.07
N ASP A 50 -5.37 -5.66 9.46
CA ASP A 50 -6.82 -5.47 9.64
C ASP A 50 -7.61 -6.67 9.13
N VAL A 51 -7.26 -7.21 7.95
CA VAL A 51 -7.93 -8.38 7.36
C VAL A 51 -7.74 -9.64 8.21
N GLN A 52 -6.54 -9.86 8.79
CA GLN A 52 -6.31 -10.97 9.73
C GLN A 52 -7.23 -10.90 10.97
N ASN A 53 -7.59 -9.69 11.40
CA ASN A 53 -8.40 -9.46 12.59
C ASN A 53 -9.92 -9.49 12.32
N ILE A 54 -10.35 -9.75 11.08
CA ILE A 54 -11.77 -9.92 10.77
C ILE A 54 -12.30 -11.17 11.51
N PRO A 55 -13.43 -11.11 12.25
CA PRO A 55 -13.92 -12.19 13.12
C PRO A 55 -14.05 -13.58 12.48
N HIS A 56 -14.23 -13.64 11.16
CA HIS A 56 -14.38 -14.88 10.41
C HIS A 56 -13.07 -15.42 9.80
N GLN A 57 -11.94 -14.80 10.14
CA GLN A 57 -10.57 -15.22 9.83
C GLN A 57 -10.38 -15.69 8.37
N PRO A 58 -10.51 -14.77 7.39
CA PRO A 58 -10.19 -15.09 6.01
C PRO A 58 -8.71 -15.49 5.87
N GLN A 59 -8.40 -16.32 4.87
CA GLN A 59 -7.00 -16.61 4.54
C GLN A 59 -6.43 -15.40 3.81
N VAL A 60 -5.42 -14.74 4.37
CA VAL A 60 -4.82 -13.56 3.77
C VAL A 60 -3.33 -13.75 3.47
N ASP A 61 -2.95 -13.45 2.23
CA ASP A 61 -1.57 -13.51 1.74
C ASP A 61 -1.07 -12.09 1.41
N LEU A 62 0.14 -11.76 1.85
CA LEU A 62 0.81 -10.51 1.51
C LEU A 62 1.79 -10.75 0.36
N VAL A 63 1.58 -10.10 -0.79
CA VAL A 63 2.32 -10.31 -2.03
C VAL A 63 3.03 -9.03 -2.45
N PHE A 64 4.34 -9.09 -2.62
CA PHE A 64 5.13 -7.94 -3.09
C PHE A 64 6.41 -8.36 -3.81
N ARG A 65 6.97 -7.44 -4.60
CA ARG A 65 8.16 -7.67 -5.43
C ARG A 65 9.48 -7.66 -4.65
N ALA A 66 9.54 -6.89 -3.56
CA ALA A 66 10.76 -6.74 -2.76
C ALA A 66 11.08 -8.01 -1.97
N GLY A 67 12.33 -8.19 -1.54
CA GLY A 67 12.72 -9.34 -0.71
C GLY A 67 12.20 -9.28 0.73
N ALA A 68 11.87 -8.09 1.23
CA ALA A 68 11.29 -7.86 2.55
C ALA A 68 10.58 -6.49 2.59
N MET A 69 9.69 -6.30 3.58
CA MET A 69 9.20 -4.98 3.94
C MET A 69 10.35 -4.16 4.53
N LYS A 70 10.46 -2.89 4.10
CA LYS A 70 11.49 -1.98 4.60
C LYS A 70 10.86 -1.04 5.62
N PRO A 71 11.44 -0.90 6.82
CA PRO A 71 10.98 0.11 7.78
C PRO A 71 11.18 1.51 7.19
N ALA A 72 10.29 2.43 7.52
CA ALA A 72 10.50 3.84 7.22
C ALA A 72 11.69 4.36 8.04
N ASP A 73 12.58 5.13 7.41
CA ASP A 73 13.67 5.81 8.10
C ASP A 73 13.11 7.08 8.75
N ALA A 74 13.07 7.07 10.08
CA ALA A 74 12.61 8.19 10.89
C ALA A 74 13.77 8.83 11.68
N SER A 75 15.01 8.62 11.25
CA SER A 75 16.17 9.22 11.91
C SER A 75 16.13 10.76 11.77
N PRO A 76 16.51 11.53 12.82
CA PRO A 76 16.35 12.98 12.81
C PRO A 76 16.98 13.66 11.59
N PHE A 77 18.22 13.28 11.25
CA PHE A 77 18.94 13.87 10.11
C PHE A 77 18.30 13.56 8.75
N VAL A 78 17.80 12.35 8.52
CA VAL A 78 17.10 12.01 7.27
C VAL A 78 15.77 12.76 7.21
N ASN A 79 15.12 12.95 8.34
CA ASN A 79 13.81 13.59 8.41
C ASN A 79 13.86 15.12 8.20
N GLU A 80 15.04 15.75 8.28
CA GLU A 80 15.24 17.17 7.95
C GLU A 80 14.89 17.49 6.49
N ILE A 81 14.82 16.51 5.59
CA ILE A 81 14.33 16.74 4.22
C ILE A 81 12.88 17.22 4.19
N PHE A 82 12.12 17.01 5.27
CA PHE A 82 10.75 17.47 5.42
C PHE A 82 10.64 18.82 6.14
N ASP A 83 11.76 19.44 6.54
CA ASP A 83 11.74 20.81 7.08
C ASP A 83 11.21 21.78 6.02
N PRO A 84 10.37 22.77 6.39
CA PRO A 84 9.86 23.76 5.43
C PRO A 84 10.97 24.47 4.64
N ARG A 85 12.12 24.75 5.27
CA ARG A 85 13.28 25.42 4.65
C ARG A 85 13.96 24.56 3.57
N TYR A 86 13.80 23.25 3.64
CA TYR A 86 14.39 22.33 2.69
C TYR A 86 13.75 22.43 1.29
N THR A 87 12.53 22.97 1.22
CA THR A 87 11.84 23.22 -0.06
C THR A 87 12.59 24.22 -0.94
N ASP A 88 13.09 25.32 -0.35
CA ASP A 88 13.90 26.32 -1.05
C ASP A 88 15.21 25.73 -1.58
N LEU A 89 15.88 24.92 -0.77
CA LEU A 89 17.13 24.23 -1.15
C LEU A 89 16.90 23.28 -2.34
N MET A 90 15.83 22.48 -2.28
CA MET A 90 15.51 21.54 -3.36
C MET A 90 15.07 22.23 -4.64
N TYR A 91 14.31 23.33 -4.55
CA TYR A 91 13.85 24.08 -5.72
C TYR A 91 14.99 24.72 -6.52
N GLN A 92 16.07 25.12 -5.84
CA GLN A 92 17.24 25.74 -6.47
C GLN A 92 18.15 24.73 -7.19
N ASN A 93 18.03 23.43 -6.89
CA ASN A 93 18.83 22.40 -7.53
C ASN A 93 18.42 22.22 -8.99
N LYS A 94 19.41 22.03 -9.88
CA LYS A 94 19.14 21.68 -11.28
C LYS A 94 18.74 20.20 -11.35
N PRO A 95 17.76 19.84 -12.20
CA PRO A 95 17.52 18.44 -12.51
C PRO A 95 18.78 17.86 -13.17
N GLU A 96 19.20 16.67 -12.74
CA GLU A 96 20.17 15.85 -13.47
C GLU A 96 19.50 15.13 -14.65
#